data_AF-A0ABC8Y1L9-F1
#
_entry.id   AF-A0ABC8Y1L9-F1
#
_cell.length_a   1.000
_cell.length_b   1.000
_cell.length_c   1.000
_cell.angle_alpha   90.00
_cell.angle_beta   90.00
_cell.angle_gamma   90.00
#
_symmetry.space_group_name_H-M   'P 1'
#
loop_
_entity.id
_entity.type
_entity.pdbx_description
1 polymer ?
#
loop_
_entity_poly.entity_id
_entity_poly.type
_entity_poly.pdbx_seq_one_letter_code
_entity_poly.pdbx_strand_id
1 'polypeptide(L)'
;MMEAEYQYHGEETMVVAPEEEGWQTPRRADCRIPVVPPCPAAPPRKKAVALPELGGSGKRREPPKGGYFQPPDLESLFVLAPPRRQAASSCA
;
A
#
# COMPACT_ATOMS: atom_id res chain seq x y z
N MET A 1 0.52 3.05 -49.30
CA MET A 1 1.08 4.38 -49.03
C MET A 1 0.06 5.11 -48.19
N MET A 2 0.47 5.71 -47.08
CA MET A 2 -0.44 6.38 -46.14
C MET A 2 -0.68 7.80 -46.68
N GLU A 3 -1.90 8.09 -47.13
CA GLU A 3 -2.30 9.42 -47.60
C GLU A 3 -2.36 10.35 -46.39
N ALA A 4 -1.52 11.37 -46.33
CA ALA A 4 -1.63 12.44 -45.33
C ALA A 4 -2.50 13.55 -45.91
N GLU A 5 -3.56 13.95 -45.19
CA GLU A 5 -4.44 15.03 -45.62
C GLU A 5 -3.80 16.39 -45.27
N TYR A 6 -3.59 17.24 -46.28
CA TYR A 6 -3.03 18.59 -46.14
C TYR A 6 -4.11 19.62 -46.52
N GLN A 7 -4.43 20.55 -45.62
CA GLN A 7 -5.35 21.66 -45.90
C GLN A 7 -4.53 22.91 -46.27
N TYR A 8 -4.63 23.36 -47.52
CA TYR A 8 -3.96 24.58 -47.99
C TYR A 8 -4.87 25.80 -47.78
N HIS A 9 -4.36 26.82 -47.08
CA HIS A 9 -5.06 28.11 -46.98
C HIS A 9 -4.08 29.27 -47.08
N GLY A 10 -3.65 29.61 -48.32
CA GLY A 10 -2.85 30.81 -48.62
C GLY A 10 -1.44 30.81 -48.01
N GLU A 11 -0.43 30.66 -48.86
CA GLU A 11 1.02 30.81 -48.60
C GLU A 11 1.68 30.10 -47.40
N GLU A 12 0.96 29.25 -46.67
CA GLU A 12 1.55 28.32 -45.70
C GLU A 12 0.81 26.96 -45.70
N THR A 13 1.59 25.87 -45.66
CA THR A 13 1.08 24.48 -45.70
C THR A 13 1.20 23.86 -44.31
N MET A 14 0.10 23.75 -43.57
CA MET A 14 0.11 23.04 -42.28
C MET A 14 -0.16 21.55 -42.48
N VAL A 15 0.73 20.71 -41.94
CA VAL A 15 0.49 19.27 -41.78
C VAL A 15 -0.39 19.10 -40.55
N VAL A 16 -1.63 18.64 -40.71
CA VAL A 16 -2.47 18.30 -39.56
C VAL A 16 -1.97 16.97 -39.03
N ALA A 17 -1.21 17.01 -37.92
CA ALA A 17 -0.77 15.80 -37.24
C ALA A 17 -2.00 15.05 -36.72
N PRO A 18 -2.14 13.73 -36.98
CA PRO A 18 -3.24 12.96 -36.43
C PRO A 18 -3.15 13.03 -34.91
N GLU A 19 -4.26 13.39 -34.28
CA GLU A 19 -4.39 13.44 -32.84
C GLU A 19 -4.05 12.05 -32.28
N GLU A 20 -3.02 11.95 -31.42
CA GLU A 20 -2.66 10.69 -30.77
C GLU A 20 -3.80 10.28 -29.83
N GLU A 21 -4.73 9.48 -30.35
CA GLU A 21 -5.72 8.77 -29.56
C GLU A 21 -4.97 7.83 -28.62
N GLY A 22 -4.66 8.31 -27.42
CA GLY A 22 -3.91 7.57 -26.42
C GLY A 22 -4.63 6.30 -25.97
N TRP A 23 -3.95 5.48 -25.19
CA TRP A 23 -4.52 4.24 -24.66
C TRP A 23 -5.61 4.54 -23.64
N GLN A 24 -6.86 4.20 -23.97
CA GLN A 24 -8.00 4.32 -23.06
C GLN A 24 -8.46 2.95 -22.56
N THR A 25 -8.86 2.89 -21.29
CA THR A 25 -9.49 1.71 -20.71
C THR A 25 -10.83 1.43 -21.41
N PRO A 26 -11.05 0.20 -21.93
CA PRO A 26 -12.31 -0.17 -22.56
C PRO A 26 -13.52 0.06 -21.64
N ARG A 27 -14.52 0.81 -22.11
CA ARG A 27 -15.73 1.16 -21.33
C ARG A 27 -16.89 0.17 -21.51
N ARG A 28 -16.71 -0.89 -22.30
CA ARG A 28 -17.74 -1.88 -22.57
C ARG A 28 -18.06 -2.67 -21.29
N ALA A 29 -19.31 -3.11 -21.14
CA ALA A 29 -19.80 -3.74 -19.91
C ALA A 29 -19.10 -5.06 -19.58
N ASP A 30 -18.68 -5.81 -20.60
CA ASP A 30 -17.89 -7.05 -20.51
C ASP A 30 -16.46 -6.83 -20.00
N CYS A 31 -15.90 -5.63 -20.18
CA CYS A 31 -14.57 -5.26 -19.67
C CYS A 31 -14.62 -4.52 -18.33
N ARG A 32 -15.81 -4.20 -17.81
CA ARG A 32 -15.96 -3.40 -16.59
C ARG A 32 -15.75 -4.28 -15.37
N ILE A 33 -14.80 -3.89 -14.51
CA ILE A 33 -14.61 -4.54 -13.21
C ILE A 33 -15.92 -4.44 -12.42
N PRO A 34 -16.47 -5.56 -11.93
CA PRO A 34 -17.68 -5.53 -11.10
C PRO A 34 -17.49 -4.60 -9.91
N VAL A 35 -18.53 -3.85 -9.57
CA VAL A 35 -18.52 -3.04 -8.34
C VAL A 35 -18.24 -3.99 -7.17
N VAL A 36 -17.20 -3.64 -6.40
CA VAL A 36 -16.58 -4.50 -5.39
C VAL A 36 -17.65 -5.25 -4.58
N PRO A 37 -17.62 -6.59 -4.51
CA PRO A 37 -18.50 -7.32 -3.62
C PRO A 37 -18.32 -6.80 -2.19
N PRO A 38 -19.36 -6.80 -1.34
CA PRO A 38 -19.26 -6.23 0.00
C PRO A 38 -18.05 -6.83 0.73
N CYS A 39 -17.10 -5.97 1.11
CA CYS A 39 -15.89 -6.40 1.80
C CYS A 39 -16.30 -7.22 3.03
N PRO A 40 -15.65 -8.37 3.28
CA PRO A 40 -15.91 -9.12 4.49
C PRO A 40 -15.65 -8.23 5.71
N ALA A 41 -16.39 -8.45 6.78
CA ALA A 41 -16.21 -7.70 8.02
C ALA A 41 -14.74 -7.77 8.46
N ALA A 42 -14.18 -6.62 8.86
CA ALA A 42 -12.80 -6.56 9.30
C ALA A 42 -12.58 -7.46 10.53
N PRO A 43 -11.43 -8.16 10.63
CA PRO A 43 -11.14 -9.00 11.78
C PRO A 43 -11.07 -8.17 13.07
N PRO A 44 -11.37 -8.78 14.23
CA PRO A 44 -11.37 -8.08 15.51
C PRO A 44 -9.97 -7.57 15.86
N ARG A 45 -9.91 -6.34 16.40
CA ARG A 45 -8.65 -5.71 16.82
C ARG A 45 -8.00 -6.54 17.93
N LYS A 46 -6.71 -6.86 17.75
CA LYS A 46 -5.89 -7.46 18.81
C LYS A 46 -5.88 -6.55 20.03
N LYS A 47 -6.01 -7.13 21.22
CA LYS A 47 -5.87 -6.40 22.49
C LYS A 47 -4.45 -5.83 22.58
N ALA A 48 -4.34 -4.58 23.02
CA ALA A 48 -3.04 -3.98 23.30
C ALA A 48 -2.35 -4.79 24.40
N VAL A 49 -1.12 -5.21 24.16
CA VAL A 49 -0.28 -5.81 25.21
C VAL A 49 0.24 -4.66 26.06
N ALA A 50 -0.06 -4.68 27.35
CA ALA A 50 0.46 -3.71 28.28
C ALA A 50 1.94 -4.01 28.55
N LEU A 51 2.84 -3.47 27.72
CA LEU A 51 4.27 -3.46 28.00
C LEU A 51 4.59 -2.28 28.93
N PRO A 52 5.05 -2.51 30.18
CA PRO A 52 5.34 -1.46 31.15
C PRO A 52 6.33 -0.42 30.62
N GLU A 53 7.36 -0.89 29.91
CA GLU A 53 8.47 -0.07 29.41
C GLU A 53 8.18 0.65 28.08
N LEU A 54 7.13 0.23 27.34
CA LEU A 54 6.79 0.77 26.02
C LEU A 54 5.48 1.59 26.02
N GLY A 55 4.94 1.94 27.19
CA GLY A 55 3.71 2.75 27.28
C GLY A 55 2.42 1.95 27.05
N GLY A 56 2.35 0.77 27.66
CA GLY A 56 1.29 -0.23 27.50
C GLY A 56 -0.13 0.13 27.98
N SER A 57 -0.47 1.39 28.24
CA SER A 57 -1.79 1.78 28.75
C SER A 57 -2.47 2.88 27.95
N GLY A 58 -2.35 2.91 26.62
CA GLY A 58 -3.03 3.92 25.79
C GLY A 58 -2.61 5.38 26.04
N LYS A 59 -1.76 5.60 27.05
CA LYS A 59 -1.08 6.85 27.38
C LYS A 59 0.16 6.89 26.50
N ARG A 60 0.23 7.86 25.58
CA ARG A 60 1.48 8.14 24.87
C ARG A 60 2.57 8.37 25.91
N ARG A 61 3.69 7.65 25.77
CA ARG A 61 4.90 7.92 26.56
C ARG A 61 5.28 9.38 26.31
N GLU A 62 5.49 10.15 27.38
CA GLU A 62 6.07 11.48 27.24
C GLU A 62 7.44 11.36 26.55
N PRO A 63 7.82 12.33 25.70
CA PRO A 63 9.17 12.38 25.15
C PRO A 63 10.20 12.20 26.27
N PRO A 64 11.24 11.36 26.11
CA PRO A 64 12.24 11.18 27.15
C PRO A 64 12.86 12.53 27.52
N LYS A 65 12.83 12.87 28.82
CA LYS A 65 13.37 14.13 29.32
C LYS A 65 14.89 14.07 29.24
N GLY A 66 15.48 14.74 28.26
CA GLY A 66 16.94 14.94 28.17
C GLY A 66 17.70 14.08 27.15
N GLY A 67 17.03 13.33 26.27
CA GLY A 67 17.78 12.64 25.21
C GLY A 67 17.03 11.51 24.49
N TYR A 68 17.78 10.77 23.68
CA TYR A 68 17.32 9.73 22.78
C TYR A 68 16.55 8.60 23.47
N PHE A 69 15.83 7.84 22.66
CA PHE A 69 15.16 6.61 23.05
C PHE A 69 16.10 5.69 23.83
N GLN A 70 15.70 5.32 25.04
CA GLN A 70 16.33 4.28 25.84
C GLN A 70 15.63 2.95 25.52
N PRO A 71 16.27 2.05 24.75
CA PRO A 71 15.68 0.74 24.48
C PRO A 71 15.61 -0.09 25.77
N PRO A 72 14.55 -0.89 25.95
CA PRO A 72 14.50 -1.88 27.03
C PRO A 72 15.58 -2.95 26.84
N ASP A 73 15.94 -3.63 27.92
CA ASP A 73 16.88 -4.75 27.87
C ASP A 73 16.39 -5.89 26.95
N LEU A 74 17.29 -6.49 26.18
CA LEU A 74 16.93 -7.49 25.17
C LEU A 74 16.37 -8.76 25.80
N GLU A 75 16.90 -9.18 26.95
CA GLU A 75 16.47 -10.42 27.61
C GLU A 75 15.01 -10.31 28.08
N SER A 76 14.60 -9.12 28.53
CA SER A 76 13.23 -8.84 28.97
C SER A 76 12.16 -9.08 27.88
N LEU A 77 12.53 -8.96 26.60
CA LEU A 77 11.62 -9.19 25.47
C LEU A 77 11.32 -10.69 25.28
N PHE A 78 12.26 -11.56 25.65
CA PHE A 78 12.13 -13.01 25.48
C PHE A 78 11.48 -13.69 26.69
N VAL A 79 11.56 -13.10 27.87
CA VAL A 79 10.92 -13.62 29.10
C VAL A 79 9.39 -13.49 29.06
N LEU A 80 8.86 -12.43 28.43
CA LEU A 80 7.41 -12.18 28.32
C LEU A 80 6.76 -12.87 27.10
N ALA A 81 7.57 -13.39 26.17
CA ALA A 81 7.06 -14.07 25.00
C ALA A 81 6.59 -15.49 25.37
N PRO A 82 5.38 -15.91 24.96
CA PRO A 82 5.00 -17.31 25.05
C PRO A 82 6.07 -18.18 24.38
N PRO A 83 6.35 -19.39 24.89
CA PRO A 83 7.35 -20.28 24.31
C PRO A 83 7.14 -20.41 22.80
N ARG A 84 8.21 -20.14 22.01
CA ARG A 84 8.16 -20.30 20.56
C ARG A 84 7.74 -21.74 20.27
N ARG A 85 6.63 -21.93 19.53
CA ARG A 85 6.25 -23.26 19.03
C ARG A 85 7.39 -23.74 18.15
N GLN A 86 8.02 -24.85 18.54
CA GLN A 86 9.07 -25.46 17.72
C GLN A 86 8.43 -25.82 16.37
N ALA A 87 9.02 -25.34 15.28
CA ALA A 87 8.67 -25.85 13.96
C ALA A 87 9.21 -27.28 13.89
N ALA A 88 8.32 -28.25 13.72
CA ALA A 88 8.73 -29.61 13.38
C ALA A 88 9.36 -29.55 11.99
N SER A 89 10.69 -29.61 11.93
CA SER A 89 11.42 -29.84 10.70
C SER A 89 11.23 -31.30 10.30
N SER A 90 10.14 -31.61 9.61
CA SER A 90 10.03 -32.86 8.86
C SER A 90 10.30 -32.54 7.39
N CYS A 91 11.55 -32.65 6.98
CA CYS A 91 11.86 -32.82 5.57
C CYS A 91 11.50 -34.25 5.19
N ALA A 92 10.72 -34.41 4.13
CA ALA A 92 10.52 -35.66 3.41
C ALA A 92 11.08 -35.48 2.00
#